data_AF-A0A1G5YAF6-F1
#
_entry.id   AF-A0A1G5YAF6-F1
#
_cell.length_a   1.000
_cell.length_b   1.000
_cell.length_c   1.000
_cell.angle_alpha   90.00
_cell.angle_beta   90.00
_cell.angle_gamma   90.00
#
_symmetry.space_group_name_H-M   'P 1'
#
loop_
_entity.id
_entity.type
_entity.pdbx_description
1 polymer ?
#
loop_
_entity_poly.entity_id
_entity_poly.type
_entity_poly.pdbx_seq_one_letter_code
_entity_poly.pdbx_strand_id
1 'polypeptide(L)'
;MKKARKKWIDYLKTAAAYGVMLGHCYSLFIGQNPYGQAIITKTLDLFFKSTFFIYNGDMWVIVFCILTGYFASSKKAMNLREMVTDVVKRYLRFALPLSLVALFILAMGGLFGFEERSDLVANAWLGIPMTYGITDLLKMIFTFNNSVDGPLWTLRVMFISGIVMYIMNYLVNKINASKERTFFAIYTMLAVILLAAGSCSYFPFPYTSLSGCCFLGGC
;
A
#
# COMPACT_ATOMS: atom_id res chain seq x y z
N MET A 1 -17.48 5.69 17.76
CA MET A 1 -17.49 4.31 17.20
C MET A 1 -17.41 3.31 18.35
N LYS A 2 -18.21 2.23 18.34
CA LYS A 2 -18.12 1.17 19.36
C LYS A 2 -16.77 0.45 19.25
N LYS A 3 -16.11 0.17 20.38
CA LYS A 3 -14.76 -0.45 20.45
C LYS A 3 -14.67 -1.77 19.68
N ALA A 4 -15.72 -2.59 19.73
CA ALA A 4 -15.81 -3.86 19.01
C ALA A 4 -15.77 -3.70 17.48
N ARG A 5 -16.53 -2.72 16.93
CA ARG A 5 -16.52 -2.43 15.49
C ARG A 5 -15.15 -1.97 15.01
N LYS A 6 -14.49 -1.10 15.80
CA LYS A 6 -13.13 -0.63 15.49
C LYS A 6 -12.14 -1.79 15.42
N LYS A 7 -12.20 -2.71 16.39
CA LYS A 7 -11.34 -3.90 16.44
C LYS A 7 -11.58 -4.85 15.25
N TRP A 8 -12.83 -5.04 14.84
CA TRP A 8 -13.18 -5.89 13.71
C TRP A 8 -12.66 -5.34 12.37
N ILE A 9 -12.79 -4.03 12.14
CA ILE A 9 -12.26 -3.38 10.92
C ILE A 9 -10.72 -3.44 10.90
N ASP A 10 -10.07 -3.38 12.07
CA ASP A 10 -8.62 -3.55 12.18
C ASP A 10 -8.19 -4.96 11.76
N TYR A 11 -8.93 -5.99 12.16
CA TYR A 11 -8.69 -7.37 11.69
C TYR A 11 -8.89 -7.53 10.18
N LEU A 12 -9.91 -6.89 9.60
CA LEU A 12 -10.09 -6.90 8.15
C LEU A 12 -8.92 -6.24 7.43
N LYS A 13 -8.36 -5.16 8.00
CA LYS A 13 -7.19 -4.49 7.44
C LYS A 13 -5.97 -5.40 7.49
N THR A 14 -5.77 -6.13 8.58
CA THR A 14 -4.72 -7.16 8.69
C THR A 14 -4.94 -8.27 7.66
N ALA A 15 -6.17 -8.77 7.50
CA ALA A 15 -6.50 -9.77 6.49
C ALA A 15 -6.21 -9.27 5.06
N ALA A 16 -6.53 -8.00 4.77
CA ALA A 16 -6.22 -7.39 3.48
C ALA A 16 -4.70 -7.30 3.25
N ALA A 17 -3.91 -6.95 4.27
CA ALA A 17 -2.46 -6.96 4.17
C ALA A 17 -1.90 -8.37 3.87
N TYR A 18 -2.46 -9.41 4.49
CA TYR A 18 -2.13 -10.80 4.15
C TYR A 18 -2.53 -11.16 2.72
N GLY A 19 -3.69 -10.70 2.24
CA GLY A 19 -4.11 -10.89 0.86
C GLY A 19 -3.16 -10.25 -0.16
N VAL A 20 -2.64 -9.04 0.12
CA VAL A 20 -1.60 -8.39 -0.68
C VAL A 20 -0.32 -9.23 -0.71
N MET A 21 0.13 -9.70 0.46
CA MET A 21 1.31 -10.56 0.57
C MET A 21 1.13 -11.87 -0.22
N LEU A 22 -0.02 -12.53 -0.08
CA LEU A 22 -0.33 -13.77 -0.81
C LEU A 22 -0.37 -13.54 -2.32
N GLY A 23 -0.94 -12.43 -2.78
CA GLY A 23 -0.95 -12.07 -4.20
C GLY A 23 0.47 -11.85 -4.76
N HIS A 24 1.34 -11.18 -4.00
CA HIS A 24 2.74 -11.05 -4.38
C HIS A 24 3.46 -12.41 -4.39
N CYS A 25 3.31 -13.24 -3.35
CA CYS A 25 3.90 -14.57 -3.33
C CYS A 25 3.41 -15.44 -4.51
N TYR A 26 2.12 -15.40 -4.82
CA TYR A 26 1.55 -16.09 -5.99
C TYR A 26 2.21 -15.60 -7.29
N SER A 27 2.31 -14.29 -7.48
CA SER A 27 2.95 -13.72 -8.68
C SER A 27 4.43 -14.07 -8.77
N LEU A 28 5.16 -14.09 -7.65
CA LEU A 28 6.60 -14.34 -7.61
C LEU A 28 6.95 -15.80 -7.88
N PHE A 29 6.18 -16.75 -7.33
CA PHE A 29 6.54 -18.17 -7.38
C PHE A 29 5.74 -19.01 -8.37
N ILE A 30 4.48 -18.64 -8.64
CA ILE A 30 3.55 -19.44 -9.46
C ILE A 30 3.28 -18.74 -10.80
N GLY A 31 3.09 -17.43 -10.79
CA GLY A 31 2.66 -16.65 -11.96
C GLY A 31 3.71 -16.47 -13.06
N GLN A 32 5.01 -16.53 -12.73
CA GLN A 32 6.10 -16.23 -13.69
C GLN A 32 6.94 -17.44 -14.12
N ASN A 33 6.74 -18.63 -13.55
CA ASN A 33 7.57 -19.79 -13.86
C ASN A 33 7.01 -20.58 -15.08
N PRO A 34 7.77 -20.75 -16.18
CA PRO A 34 7.41 -21.66 -17.27
C PRO A 34 7.17 -23.10 -16.78
N TYR A 35 7.94 -23.55 -15.78
CA TYR A 35 7.75 -24.84 -15.12
C TYR A 35 6.54 -24.85 -14.17
N GLY A 36 6.22 -23.70 -13.54
CA GLY A 36 5.03 -23.56 -12.69
C GLY A 36 3.74 -23.66 -13.47
N GLN A 37 3.67 -23.05 -14.66
CA GLN A 37 2.53 -23.19 -15.57
C GLN A 37 2.44 -24.60 -16.19
N ALA A 38 3.58 -25.26 -16.43
CA ALA A 38 3.60 -26.64 -16.94
C ALA A 38 3.10 -27.70 -15.92
N ILE A 39 3.14 -27.39 -14.62
CA ILE A 39 2.73 -28.30 -13.53
C ILE A 39 1.26 -28.09 -13.10
N ILE A 40 0.62 -26.99 -13.52
CA ILE A 40 -0.77 -26.71 -13.15
C ILE A 40 -1.71 -27.55 -14.03
N THR A 41 -2.33 -28.56 -13.43
CA THR A 41 -3.39 -29.33 -14.08
C THR A 41 -4.57 -28.42 -14.45
N LYS A 42 -5.30 -28.77 -15.50
CA LYS A 42 -6.48 -28.01 -15.97
C LYS A 42 -7.51 -27.73 -14.87
N THR A 43 -7.60 -28.61 -13.87
CA THR A 43 -8.46 -28.47 -12.68
C THR A 43 -7.94 -27.40 -11.70
N LEU A 44 -6.62 -27.34 -11.48
CA LEU A 44 -6.01 -26.29 -10.65
C LEU A 44 -6.11 -24.92 -11.33
N ASP A 45 -5.96 -24.84 -12.65
CA ASP A 45 -6.15 -23.58 -13.40
C ASP A 45 -7.59 -23.05 -13.27
N LEU A 46 -8.60 -23.93 -13.41
CA LEU A 46 -10.01 -23.60 -13.17
C LEU A 46 -10.26 -23.16 -11.73
N PHE A 47 -9.66 -23.84 -10.75
CA PHE A 47 -9.74 -23.46 -9.35
C PHE A 47 -9.16 -22.06 -9.13
N PHE A 48 -7.93 -21.79 -9.57
CA PHE A 48 -7.30 -20.48 -9.41
C PHE A 48 -8.06 -19.34 -10.11
N LYS A 49 -8.64 -19.60 -11.29
CA LYS A 49 -9.52 -18.64 -11.97
C LYS A 49 -10.80 -18.37 -11.17
N SER A 50 -11.43 -19.41 -10.62
CA SER A 50 -12.65 -19.27 -9.80
C SER A 50 -12.40 -18.59 -8.45
N THR A 51 -11.20 -18.74 -7.90
CA THR A 51 -10.78 -18.12 -6.63
C THR A 51 -9.88 -16.90 -6.83
N PHE A 52 -9.87 -16.31 -8.03
CA PHE A 52 -8.95 -15.22 -8.37
C PHE A 52 -9.05 -14.04 -7.40
N PHE A 53 -10.25 -13.75 -6.90
CA PHE A 53 -10.47 -12.72 -5.89
C PHE A 53 -9.69 -12.95 -4.57
N ILE A 54 -9.31 -14.19 -4.24
CA ILE A 54 -8.54 -14.51 -3.04
C ILE A 54 -7.05 -14.17 -3.22
N TYR A 55 -6.53 -14.32 -4.44
CA TYR A 55 -5.09 -14.18 -4.74
C TYR A 55 -4.75 -12.93 -5.56
N ASN A 56 -5.75 -12.12 -5.91
CA ASN A 56 -5.55 -10.86 -6.60
C ASN A 56 -4.98 -9.81 -5.63
N GLY A 57 -3.67 -9.59 -5.69
CA GLY A 57 -2.97 -8.61 -4.85
C GLY A 57 -3.53 -7.19 -5.01
N ASP A 58 -3.84 -6.76 -6.22
CA ASP A 58 -4.34 -5.40 -6.49
C ASP A 58 -5.69 -5.13 -5.82
N MET A 59 -6.60 -6.12 -5.86
CA MET A 59 -7.89 -6.04 -5.15
C MET A 59 -7.67 -5.84 -3.65
N TRP A 60 -6.75 -6.61 -3.06
CA TRP A 60 -6.44 -6.50 -1.64
C TRP A 60 -5.77 -5.17 -1.28
N VAL A 61 -4.97 -4.58 -2.17
CA VAL A 61 -4.43 -3.22 -2.00
C VAL A 61 -5.57 -2.20 -1.94
N ILE A 62 -6.56 -2.30 -2.83
CA ILE A 62 -7.75 -1.40 -2.82
C ILE A 62 -8.50 -1.52 -1.49
N VAL A 63 -8.81 -2.74 -1.05
CA VAL A 63 -9.49 -3.00 0.23
C VAL A 63 -8.68 -2.41 1.39
N PHE A 64 -7.36 -2.61 1.39
CA PHE A 64 -6.47 -2.07 2.42
C PHE A 64 -6.48 -0.53 2.44
N CYS A 65 -6.47 0.12 1.28
CA CYS A 65 -6.53 1.57 1.13
C CYS A 65 -7.84 2.15 1.66
N ILE A 66 -8.99 1.56 1.31
CA ILE A 66 -10.30 1.98 1.80
C ILE A 66 -10.37 1.86 3.33
N LEU A 67 -9.97 0.71 3.89
CA LEU A 67 -9.98 0.50 5.34
C LEU A 67 -9.03 1.46 6.05
N THR A 68 -7.86 1.74 5.47
CA THR A 68 -6.89 2.70 6.02
C THR A 68 -7.44 4.14 5.99
N GLY A 69 -8.13 4.51 4.91
CA GLY A 69 -8.84 5.77 4.78
C GLY A 69 -9.87 5.96 5.89
N TYR A 70 -10.72 4.97 6.10
CA TYR A 70 -11.73 4.97 7.15
C TYR A 70 -11.16 5.20 8.55
N PHE A 71 -10.02 4.57 8.86
CA PHE A 71 -9.36 4.80 10.14
C PHE A 71 -8.77 6.21 10.27
N ALA A 72 -8.30 6.80 9.17
CA ALA A 72 -7.75 8.15 9.18
C ALA A 72 -8.86 9.21 9.33
N SER A 73 -10.00 9.06 8.64
CA SER A 73 -11.15 9.98 8.76
C SER A 73 -11.91 9.86 10.08
N SER A 74 -11.98 8.65 10.65
CA SER A 74 -12.72 8.41 11.90
C SER A 74 -12.09 9.02 13.16
N LYS A 75 -10.91 9.65 13.03
CA LYS A 75 -10.29 10.43 14.11
C LYS A 75 -11.02 11.77 14.24
N LYS A 76 -11.55 12.03 15.43
CA LYS A 76 -12.23 13.29 15.74
C LYS A 76 -11.24 14.47 15.72
N ALA A 77 -11.81 15.66 15.49
CA ALA A 77 -11.28 16.99 15.78
C ALA A 77 -9.86 17.01 16.37
N MET A 78 -8.88 17.23 15.49
CA MET A 78 -7.46 17.24 15.85
C MET A 78 -6.98 18.67 16.04
N ASN A 79 -6.16 18.91 17.06
CA ASN A 79 -5.33 20.12 17.12
C ASN A 79 -4.02 19.93 16.33
N LEU A 80 -3.26 21.02 16.12
CA LEU A 80 -2.03 20.97 15.30
C LEU A 80 -1.00 19.98 15.87
N ARG A 81 -0.87 19.93 17.20
CA ARG A 81 0.07 19.03 17.88
C ARG A 81 -0.26 17.56 17.65
N GLU A 82 -1.55 17.20 17.73
CA GLU A 82 -2.05 15.86 17.46
C GLU A 82 -1.85 15.47 16.00
N MET A 83 -2.08 16.40 15.06
CA MET A 83 -1.82 16.22 13.63
C MET A 83 -0.35 15.88 13.37
N VAL A 84 0.58 16.69 13.88
CA VAL A 84 2.02 16.45 13.73
C VAL A 84 2.41 15.12 14.36
N THR A 85 1.90 14.82 15.56
CA THR A 85 2.18 13.56 16.25
C THR A 85 1.72 12.34 15.44
N ASP A 86 0.54 12.42 14.82
CA ASP A 86 0.00 11.34 14.01
C ASP A 86 0.71 11.18 12.67
N VAL A 87 1.18 12.27 12.06
CA VAL A 87 2.06 12.23 10.88
C VAL A 87 3.37 11.53 11.23
N VAL A 88 4.03 11.92 12.32
CA VAL A 88 5.29 11.29 12.78
C VAL A 88 5.09 9.81 13.10
N LYS A 89 4.04 9.45 13.84
CA LYS A 89 3.71 8.05 14.12
C LYS A 89 3.46 7.24 12.84
N ARG A 90 2.78 7.83 11.86
CA ARG A 90 2.53 7.19 10.57
C ARG A 90 3.83 7.02 9.77
N TYR A 91 4.70 8.02 9.78
CA TYR A 91 6.02 7.95 9.17
C TYR A 91 6.84 6.81 9.76
N LEU A 92 6.96 6.73 11.09
CA LEU A 92 7.71 5.68 11.78
C LEU A 92 7.16 4.27 11.50
N ARG A 93 5.83 4.12 11.36
CA ARG A 93 5.21 2.83 11.01
C ARG A 93 5.60 2.32 9.62
N PHE A 94 6.01 3.21 8.71
CA PHE A 94 6.52 2.82 7.39
C PHE A 94 8.04 2.74 7.38
N ALA A 95 8.72 3.73 7.97
CA ALA A 95 10.18 3.82 7.97
C ALA A 95 10.84 2.65 8.72
N LEU A 96 10.25 2.16 9.81
CA LEU A 96 10.83 1.09 10.63
C LEU A 96 10.81 -0.28 9.93
N PRO A 97 9.70 -0.73 9.31
CA PRO A 97 9.76 -1.90 8.44
C PRO A 97 10.75 -1.74 7.27
N LEU A 98 10.83 -0.55 6.66
CA LEU A 98 11.76 -0.31 5.55
C LEU A 98 13.23 -0.33 5.98
N SER A 99 13.55 0.13 7.19
CA SER A 99 14.91 0.05 7.70
C SER A 99 15.32 -1.40 7.96
N LEU A 100 14.40 -2.26 8.41
CA LEU A 100 14.66 -3.70 8.53
C LEU A 100 14.89 -4.34 7.16
N VAL A 101 14.12 -3.97 6.14
CA VAL A 101 14.33 -4.44 4.76
C VAL A 101 15.69 -3.97 4.23
N ALA A 102 16.05 -2.70 4.44
CA ALA A 102 17.34 -2.17 4.04
C ALA A 102 18.51 -2.89 4.73
N LEU A 103 18.40 -3.15 6.04
CA LEU A 103 19.39 -3.93 6.77
C LEU A 103 19.50 -5.36 6.26
N PHE A 104 18.36 -5.99 5.94
CA PHE A 104 18.34 -7.32 5.34
C PHE A 104 19.05 -7.33 3.98
N ILE A 105 18.78 -6.36 3.10
CA ILE A 105 19.47 -6.22 1.81
C ILE A 105 20.98 -6.06 2.03
N LEU A 106 21.42 -5.16 2.92
CA LEU A 106 22.85 -4.97 3.21
C LEU A 106 23.52 -6.24 3.75
N ALA A 107 22.86 -6.94 4.68
CA ALA A 107 23.36 -8.18 5.24
C ALA A 107 23.49 -9.28 4.18
N MET A 108 22.47 -9.45 3.34
CA MET A 108 22.49 -10.44 2.26
C MET A 108 23.57 -10.12 1.21
N GLY A 109 23.71 -8.85 0.84
CA GLY A 109 24.74 -8.41 -0.10
C GLY A 109 26.16 -8.61 0.43
N GLY A 110 26.39 -8.38 1.73
CA GLY A 110 27.70 -8.58 2.36
C GLY A 110 28.05 -10.04 2.66
N LEU A 111 27.05 -10.89 2.96
CA LEU A 111 27.27 -12.29 3.33
C LEU A 111 27.29 -13.25 2.14
N PHE A 112 26.42 -13.05 1.16
CA PHE A 112 26.17 -14.02 0.08
C PHE A 112 26.50 -13.48 -1.31
N GLY A 113 26.61 -12.16 -1.45
CA GLY A 113 26.69 -11.48 -2.75
C GLY A 113 25.36 -11.56 -3.52
N PHE A 114 24.94 -10.45 -4.12
CA PHE A 114 23.82 -10.45 -5.06
C PHE A 114 24.34 -10.65 -6.47
N GLU A 115 24.71 -11.88 -6.80
CA GLU A 115 24.92 -12.27 -8.20
C GLU A 115 23.55 -12.40 -8.91
N GLU A 116 23.53 -12.10 -10.20
CA GLU A 116 22.34 -12.26 -11.06
C GLU A 116 21.92 -13.74 -11.04
N ARG A 117 20.82 -14.06 -10.35
CA ARG A 117 20.26 -15.41 -10.22
C ARG A 117 18.89 -15.51 -10.91
N SER A 118 18.72 -14.76 -11.99
CA SER A 118 17.57 -14.85 -12.90
C SER A 118 17.31 -16.28 -13.40
N ASP A 119 18.35 -17.11 -13.46
CA ASP A 119 18.25 -18.53 -13.83
C ASP A 119 17.61 -19.41 -12.75
N LEU A 120 17.71 -19.03 -11.47
CA LEU A 120 17.12 -19.77 -10.33
C LEU A 120 15.72 -19.28 -9.99
N VAL A 121 15.43 -18.02 -10.31
CA VAL A 121 14.13 -17.40 -10.05
C VAL A 121 13.66 -16.82 -11.37
N ALA A 122 12.70 -17.49 -12.03
CA ALA A 122 12.06 -17.06 -13.27
C ALA A 122 11.19 -15.81 -13.06
N ASN A 123 11.73 -14.81 -12.38
CA ASN A 123 11.09 -13.56 -12.04
C ASN A 123 12.10 -12.43 -12.29
N ALA A 124 11.77 -11.56 -13.22
CA ALA A 124 12.62 -10.45 -13.66
C ALA A 124 12.95 -9.44 -12.55
N TRP A 125 12.35 -9.59 -11.37
CA TRP A 125 12.47 -8.70 -10.23
C TRP A 125 13.35 -9.29 -9.12
N LEU A 126 13.27 -10.61 -8.90
CA LEU A 126 14.18 -11.36 -8.02
C LEU A 126 15.51 -11.71 -8.69
N GLY A 127 15.57 -11.68 -10.02
CA GLY A 127 16.77 -11.98 -10.80
C GLY A 127 17.76 -10.83 -10.95
N ILE A 128 17.33 -9.57 -10.71
CA ILE A 128 18.21 -8.39 -10.86
C ILE A 128 19.17 -8.34 -9.67
N PRO A 129 20.48 -8.13 -9.88
CA PRO A 129 21.42 -7.95 -8.78
C PRO A 129 20.99 -6.74 -7.94
N MET A 130 20.66 -6.97 -6.67
CA MET A 130 20.32 -5.91 -5.71
C MET A 130 21.60 -5.17 -5.26
N THR A 131 22.28 -4.52 -6.19
CA THR A 131 23.43 -3.65 -5.90
C THR A 131 22.93 -2.24 -5.58
N TYR A 132 22.28 -2.08 -4.43
CA TYR A 132 21.85 -0.77 -3.96
C TYR A 132 22.91 -0.15 -3.06
N GLY A 133 23.28 1.10 -3.34
CA GLY A 133 24.13 1.87 -2.45
C GLY A 133 23.42 2.20 -1.14
N ILE A 134 24.18 2.40 -0.06
CA ILE A 134 23.63 2.85 1.24
C ILE A 134 22.79 4.12 1.05
N THR A 135 23.22 5.04 0.17
CA THR A 135 22.48 6.26 -0.16
C THR A 135 21.08 5.98 -0.72
N ASP A 136 20.93 4.95 -1.55
CA ASP A 136 19.63 4.60 -2.15
C ASP A 136 18.71 3.95 -1.11
N LEU A 137 19.26 3.13 -0.23
CA LEU A 137 18.53 2.56 0.91
C LEU A 137 18.10 3.64 1.91
N LEU A 138 18.93 4.66 2.17
CA LEU A 138 18.54 5.80 3.00
C LEU A 138 17.43 6.62 2.34
N LYS A 139 17.52 6.88 1.03
CA LYS A 139 16.43 7.53 0.28
C LYS A 139 15.14 6.71 0.32
N MET A 140 15.22 5.38 0.22
CA MET A 140 14.06 4.50 0.39
C MET A 140 13.39 4.68 1.77
N ILE A 141 14.16 4.74 2.86
CA ILE A 141 13.63 4.86 4.23
C ILE A 141 13.09 6.28 4.51
N PHE A 142 13.84 7.32 4.12
CA PHE A 142 13.56 8.69 4.54
C PHE A 142 12.66 9.44 3.57
N THR A 143 12.76 9.17 2.27
CA THR A 143 12.00 9.90 1.25
C THR A 143 11.00 9.03 0.50
N PHE A 144 10.90 7.74 0.85
CA PHE A 144 10.07 6.75 0.14
C PHE A 144 10.38 6.77 -1.37
N ASN A 145 11.66 6.91 -1.71
CA ASN A 145 12.10 6.99 -3.09
C ASN A 145 11.93 5.65 -3.80
N ASN A 146 11.66 5.70 -5.10
CA ASN A 146 11.46 4.52 -5.95
C ASN A 146 12.78 3.94 -6.51
N SER A 147 13.93 4.46 -6.08
CA SER A 147 15.26 4.05 -6.57
C SER A 147 15.59 2.60 -6.27
N VAL A 148 15.08 2.08 -5.15
CA VAL A 148 15.33 0.71 -4.69
C VAL A 148 14.22 -0.23 -5.13
N ASP A 149 12.99 0.30 -5.31
CA ASP A 149 11.83 -0.57 -5.47
C ASP A 149 10.70 0.11 -6.25
N GLY A 150 10.22 -0.57 -7.28
CA GLY A 150 8.92 -0.29 -7.87
C GLY A 150 7.82 -0.42 -6.81
N PRO A 151 7.52 -1.60 -6.24
CA PRO A 151 6.40 -1.92 -5.35
C PRO A 151 6.20 -1.04 -4.11
N LEU A 152 7.25 -0.38 -3.60
CA LEU A 152 7.13 0.63 -2.55
C LEU A 152 6.33 1.88 -2.98
N TRP A 153 6.05 2.02 -4.28
CA TRP A 153 5.21 3.07 -4.85
C TRP A 153 3.86 3.22 -4.11
N THR A 154 3.27 2.11 -3.68
CA THR A 154 1.99 2.10 -2.95
C THR A 154 2.08 2.72 -1.56
N LEU A 155 3.19 2.52 -0.83
CA LEU A 155 3.41 3.09 0.50
C LEU A 155 3.47 4.61 0.48
N ARG A 156 4.14 5.18 -0.53
CA ARG A 156 4.23 6.63 -0.72
C ARG A 156 2.85 7.25 -0.92
N VAL A 157 2.03 6.64 -1.78
CA VAL A 157 0.64 7.08 -2.02
C VAL A 157 -0.14 7.04 -0.72
N MET A 158 -0.13 5.91 -0.01
CA MET A 158 -0.84 5.76 1.26
C MET A 158 -0.36 6.73 2.34
N PHE A 159 0.93 7.07 2.37
CA PHE A 159 1.48 8.05 3.29
C PHE A 159 0.95 9.45 2.98
N ILE A 160 1.05 9.89 1.72
CA ILE A 160 0.59 11.21 1.26
C ILE A 160 -0.91 11.37 1.46
N SER A 161 -1.72 10.41 0.99
CA SER A 161 -3.18 10.47 1.17
C SER A 161 -3.53 10.56 2.66
N GLY A 162 -2.79 9.84 3.51
CA GLY A 162 -2.92 9.92 4.95
C GLY A 162 -2.68 11.32 5.55
N ILE A 163 -1.62 11.98 5.11
CA ILE A 163 -1.31 13.35 5.54
C ILE A 163 -2.43 14.30 5.13
N VAL A 164 -2.91 14.20 3.88
CA VAL A 164 -4.02 15.03 3.39
C VAL A 164 -5.27 14.82 4.25
N MET A 165 -5.60 13.57 4.60
CA MET A 165 -6.73 13.29 5.48
C MET A 165 -6.56 13.91 6.88
N TYR A 166 -5.36 13.89 7.45
CA TYR A 166 -5.10 14.55 8.75
C TYR A 166 -5.22 16.07 8.66
N ILE A 167 -4.73 16.68 7.58
CA ILE A 167 -4.89 18.12 7.32
C ILE A 167 -6.37 18.47 7.21
N MET A 168 -7.15 17.67 6.46
CA MET A 168 -8.59 17.90 6.32
C MET A 168 -9.30 17.77 7.66
N ASN A 169 -9.00 16.76 8.48
CA ASN A 169 -9.55 16.63 9.84
C ASN A 169 -9.20 17.81 10.75
N TYR A 170 -8.00 18.36 10.62
CA TYR A 170 -7.59 19.57 11.34
C TYR A 170 -8.37 20.81 10.88
N LEU A 171 -8.57 20.98 9.56
CA LEU A 171 -9.35 22.08 9.00
C LEU A 171 -10.83 21.99 9.39
N VAL A 172 -11.41 20.79 9.45
CA VAL A 172 -12.78 20.55 9.95
C VAL A 172 -12.94 21.09 11.36
N ASN A 173 -11.97 20.79 12.24
CA ASN A 173 -11.99 21.23 13.63
C ASN A 173 -11.99 22.77 13.75
N LYS A 174 -11.29 23.46 12.85
CA LYS A 174 -11.19 24.92 12.84
C LYS A 174 -12.46 25.63 12.36
N ILE A 175 -13.30 24.99 11.54
CA ILE A 175 -14.40 25.64 10.80
C ILE A 175 -15.79 25.44 11.47
N ASN A 176 -15.84 24.85 12.67
CA ASN A 176 -17.06 24.48 13.39
C ASN A 176 -17.90 23.38 12.69
N ALA A 177 -18.43 22.46 13.50
CA ALA A 177 -18.99 21.17 13.07
C ALA A 177 -20.28 21.21 12.21
N SER A 178 -20.91 22.38 11.99
CA SER A 178 -22.16 22.49 11.22
C SER A 178 -22.00 22.20 9.72
N LYS A 179 -20.76 22.00 9.24
CA LYS A 179 -20.41 21.71 7.84
C LYS A 179 -19.94 20.27 7.58
N GLU A 180 -20.23 19.30 8.46
CA GLU A 180 -19.89 17.87 8.24
C GLU A 180 -20.34 17.35 6.86
N ARG A 181 -21.54 17.76 6.39
CA ARG A 181 -22.02 17.42 5.03
C ARG A 181 -21.14 17.97 3.91
N THR A 182 -20.62 19.19 4.08
CA THR A 182 -19.71 19.82 3.10
C THR A 182 -18.39 19.06 3.04
N PHE A 183 -17.89 18.56 4.16
CA PHE A 183 -16.65 17.78 4.19
C PHE A 183 -16.82 16.38 3.61
N PHE A 184 -17.91 15.67 3.93
CA PHE A 184 -18.25 14.43 3.25
C PHE A 184 -18.33 14.63 1.72
N ALA A 185 -18.92 15.75 1.27
CA ALA A 185 -18.95 16.11 -0.15
C ALA A 185 -17.53 16.38 -0.71
N ILE A 186 -16.63 17.03 0.04
CA ILE A 186 -15.23 17.25 -0.36
C ILE A 186 -14.46 15.92 -0.47
N TYR A 187 -14.56 15.03 0.54
CA TYR A 187 -13.95 13.69 0.50
C TYR A 187 -14.46 12.90 -0.71
N THR A 188 -15.78 12.91 -0.92
CA THR A 188 -16.42 12.21 -2.05
C THR A 188 -15.97 12.79 -3.39
N MET A 189 -15.93 14.12 -3.54
CA MET A 189 -15.48 14.76 -4.78
C MET A 189 -14.00 14.48 -5.05
N LEU A 190 -13.13 14.61 -4.05
CA LEU A 190 -11.71 14.27 -4.19
C LEU A 190 -11.52 12.81 -4.57
N ALA A 191 -12.26 11.90 -3.94
CA ALA A 191 -12.24 10.48 -4.28
C ALA A 191 -12.65 10.24 -5.74
N VAL A 192 -13.76 10.82 -6.19
CA VAL A 192 -14.26 10.69 -7.56
C VAL A 192 -13.28 11.27 -8.58
N ILE A 193 -12.75 12.48 -8.33
CA ILE A 193 -11.77 13.13 -9.22
C ILE A 193 -10.50 12.28 -9.33
N LEU A 194 -9.98 11.78 -8.21
CA LEU A 194 -8.75 11.00 -8.18
C LEU A 194 -8.91 9.61 -8.81
N LEU A 195 -10.09 8.98 -8.64
CA LEU A 195 -10.43 7.73 -9.33
C LEU A 195 -10.58 7.96 -10.84
N ALA A 196 -11.29 9.02 -11.25
CA ALA A 196 -11.49 9.36 -12.66
C ALA A 196 -10.17 9.71 -13.37
N ALA A 197 -9.32 10.52 -12.73
CA ALA A 197 -7.99 10.83 -13.23
C ALA A 197 -7.10 9.56 -13.31
N GLY A 198 -7.30 8.62 -12.40
CA GLY A 198 -6.65 7.32 -12.45
C GLY A 198 -7.12 6.45 -13.60
N SER A 199 -8.43 6.35 -13.86
CA SER A 199 -8.93 5.57 -15.00
C SER A 199 -8.45 6.07 -16.38
N CYS A 200 -7.98 7.32 -16.47
CA CYS A 200 -7.42 7.88 -17.70
C CYS A 200 -5.93 7.57 -17.92
N SER A 201 -5.25 6.90 -16.98
CA SER A 201 -3.83 6.56 -17.09
C SER A 201 -3.66 5.12 -17.61
N TYR A 202 -2.81 4.91 -18.63
CA TYR A 202 -2.56 3.60 -19.28
C TYR A 202 -1.88 2.52 -18.41
N PHE A 203 -1.66 2.78 -17.12
CA PHE A 203 -1.06 1.80 -16.20
C PHE A 203 -2.14 1.11 -15.37
N PRO A 204 -1.98 -0.19 -15.01
CA PRO A 204 -3.01 -0.98 -14.37
C PRO A 204 -3.53 -0.39 -13.05
N PHE A 205 -2.73 0.40 -12.31
CA PHE A 205 -3.21 1.23 -11.18
C PHE A 205 -2.33 2.48 -11.00
N PRO A 206 -2.73 3.67 -11.50
CA PRO A 206 -1.95 4.89 -11.29
C PRO A 206 -2.12 5.41 -9.86
N TYR A 207 -1.08 6.10 -9.37
CA TYR A 207 -0.99 6.76 -8.06
C TYR A 207 -2.26 7.53 -7.62
N THR A 208 -2.97 8.10 -8.59
CA THR A 208 -4.22 8.86 -8.41
C THR A 208 -5.39 7.97 -8.00
N SER A 209 -5.56 6.80 -8.62
CA SER A 209 -6.65 5.86 -8.30
C SER A 209 -6.58 5.35 -6.85
N LEU A 210 -5.39 5.01 -6.36
CA LEU A 210 -5.15 4.54 -5.00
C LEU A 210 -5.33 5.62 -3.94
N SER A 211 -4.95 6.86 -4.27
CA SER A 211 -5.29 8.00 -3.44
C SER A 211 -6.80 8.12 -3.32
N GLY A 212 -7.52 7.99 -4.44
CA GLY A 212 -8.98 7.98 -4.48
C GLY A 212 -9.61 6.91 -3.58
N CYS A 213 -9.08 5.69 -3.58
CA CYS A 213 -9.52 4.61 -2.67
C CYS A 213 -9.35 4.98 -1.19
N CYS A 214 -8.26 5.67 -0.83
CA CYS A 214 -8.06 6.15 0.54
C CYS A 214 -9.10 7.23 0.93
N PHE A 215 -9.46 8.13 0.00
CA PHE A 215 -10.49 9.14 0.25
C PHE A 215 -11.92 8.56 0.25
N LEU A 216 -12.20 7.51 -0.55
CA LEU A 216 -13.46 6.76 -0.49
C LEU A 216 -13.70 6.18 0.90
N GLY A 217 -12.67 5.61 1.52
CA GLY A 217 -12.78 5.16 2.91
C GLY A 217 -13.06 6.28 3.90
N GLY A 218 -12.73 7.52 3.53
CA GLY A 218 -12.98 8.73 4.30
C GLY A 218 -14.41 9.25 4.25
N CYS A 219 -15.21 8.79 3.29
CA CYS A 219 -16.63 9.10 3.12
C CYS A 219 -17.44 8.24 4.09
#